data_AF-A0A968H663-F1
#
_entry.id   AF-A0A968H663-F1
#
_cell.length_a   1.000
_cell.length_b   1.000
_cell.length_c   1.000
_cell.angle_alpha   90.00
_cell.angle_beta   90.00
_cell.angle_gamma   90.00
#
_symmetry.space_group_name_H-M   'P 1'
#
loop_
_entity.id
_entity.type
_entity.pdbx_description
1 polymer ?
#
loop_
_entity_poly.entity_id
_entity_poly.type
_entity_poly.pdbx_seq_one_letter_code
_entity_poly.pdbx_strand_id
1 'polypeptide(L)'
;MINIQIQADPEDNALDLVRSAIAAEVNRLELGIRTTERHIHVFEDRYQVSSDIFLREYSAEDLADGDQEYVVWAGELNLRDRIASQLKTLKGIQYAA
;
A
#
# COMPACT_ATOMS: atom_id res chain seq x y z
N MET A 1 -3.91 -7.88 16.56
CA MET A 1 -4.23 -8.58 15.31
C MET A 1 -5.74 -8.55 15.18
N ILE A 2 -6.28 -8.04 14.06
CA ILE A 2 -7.73 -7.97 13.85
C ILE A 2 -8.11 -9.14 12.95
N ASN A 3 -9.03 -9.99 13.43
CA ASN A 3 -9.59 -11.08 12.65
C ASN A 3 -11.00 -10.67 12.20
N ILE A 4 -11.27 -10.73 10.90
CA ILE A 4 -12.56 -10.38 10.31
C ILE A 4 -13.14 -11.66 9.69
N GLN A 5 -14.37 -11.99 10.08
CA GLN A 5 -15.15 -13.10 9.52
C GLN A 5 -16.43 -12.55 8.89
N ILE A 6 -16.76 -13.04 7.68
CA ILE A 6 -17.98 -12.70 6.96
C ILE A 6 -18.81 -13.97 6.80
N GLN A 7 -20.10 -13.89 7.14
CA GLN A 7 -21.07 -14.97 7.06
C GLN A 7 -22.36 -14.44 6.40
N ALA A 8 -23.00 -15.30 5.61
CA ALA A 8 -24.30 -15.06 4.99
C ALA A 8 -25.15 -16.33 5.11
N ASP A 9 -26.47 -16.21 4.95
CA ASP A 9 -27.33 -17.38 4.89
C ASP A 9 -27.04 -18.21 3.61
N PRO A 10 -27.19 -19.55 3.63
CA PRO A 10 -26.77 -20.41 2.53
C PRO A 10 -27.47 -20.17 1.19
N GLU A 11 -28.67 -19.57 1.21
CA GLU A 11 -29.43 -19.23 0.00
C GLU A 11 -29.13 -17.82 -0.52
N ASP A 12 -28.27 -17.05 0.18
CA ASP A 12 -27.91 -15.68 -0.18
C ASP A 12 -26.60 -15.63 -0.98
N ASN A 13 -26.63 -14.96 -2.13
CA ASN A 13 -25.44 -14.73 -2.96
C ASN A 13 -24.55 -13.58 -2.44
N ALA A 14 -24.90 -12.94 -1.33
CA ALA A 14 -24.15 -11.85 -0.72
C ALA A 14 -22.70 -12.22 -0.45
N LEU A 15 -22.39 -13.47 -0.05
CA LEU A 15 -21.01 -13.89 0.22
C LEU A 15 -20.13 -13.82 -1.04
N ASP A 16 -20.68 -14.22 -2.19
CA ASP A 16 -19.96 -14.17 -3.47
C ASP A 16 -19.77 -12.74 -3.95
N LEU A 17 -20.78 -11.88 -3.77
CA LEU A 17 -20.68 -10.45 -4.09
C LEU A 17 -19.58 -9.77 -3.26
N VAL A 18 -19.56 -10.03 -1.96
CA VAL A 18 -18.55 -9.48 -1.04
C VAL A 18 -17.16 -10.03 -1.35
N ARG A 19 -17.04 -11.34 -1.64
CA ARG A 19 -15.76 -11.96 -2.07
C ARG A 19 -15.23 -11.31 -3.34
N SER A 20 -16.09 -11.08 -4.34
CA SER A 20 -15.73 -10.43 -5.60
C SER A 20 -15.25 -8.99 -5.38
N ALA A 21 -15.97 -8.21 -4.55
CA ALA A 21 -15.59 -6.84 -4.21
C ALA A 21 -14.23 -6.78 -3.49
N ILE A 22 -14.00 -7.67 -2.52
CA ILE A 22 -12.72 -7.76 -1.80
C ILE A 22 -11.58 -8.18 -2.74
N ALA A 23 -11.82 -9.13 -3.66
CA ALA A 23 -10.81 -9.53 -4.65
C ALA A 23 -10.45 -8.37 -5.59
N ALA A 24 -11.43 -7.60 -6.06
CA ALA A 24 -11.20 -6.41 -6.89
C ALA A 24 -10.40 -5.33 -6.13
N GLU A 25 -10.70 -5.14 -4.85
CA GLU A 25 -9.96 -4.24 -3.96
C GLU A 25 -8.49 -4.66 -3.83
N VAL A 26 -8.25 -5.94 -3.53
CA VAL A 26 -6.90 -6.50 -3.40
C VAL A 26 -6.11 -6.28 -4.68
N ASN A 27 -6.68 -6.60 -5.85
CA ASN A 27 -6.01 -6.39 -7.13
C ASN A 27 -5.63 -4.91 -7.37
N ARG A 28 -6.51 -3.98 -6.99
CA ARG A 28 -6.25 -2.55 -7.13
C ARG A 28 -5.14 -2.08 -6.20
N LEU A 29 -5.14 -2.53 -4.96
CA LEU A 29 -4.09 -2.19 -3.99
C LEU A 29 -2.74 -2.78 -4.39
N GLU A 30 -2.70 -3.99 -4.94
CA GLU A 30 -1.46 -4.57 -5.47
C GLU A 30 -0.90 -3.78 -6.66
N LEU A 31 -1.76 -3.25 -7.52
CA LEU A 31 -1.35 -2.32 -8.58
C LEU A 31 -0.81 -1.00 -7.98
N GLY A 32 -1.45 -0.51 -6.92
CA GLY A 32 -1.00 0.66 -6.17
C GLY A 32 0.42 0.48 -5.63
N ILE A 33 0.71 -0.64 -4.96
CA ILE A 33 2.06 -0.96 -4.47
C ILE A 33 3.09 -0.92 -5.60
N ARG A 34 2.85 -1.64 -6.71
CA ARG A 34 3.80 -1.68 -7.83
C ARG A 34 4.06 -0.30 -8.44
N THR A 35 3.07 0.59 -8.39
CA THR A 35 3.17 1.94 -8.93
C THR A 35 4.00 2.82 -8.01
N THR A 36 3.68 2.83 -6.72
CA THR A 36 4.44 3.54 -5.69
C THR A 36 5.88 3.05 -5.57
N GLU A 37 6.13 1.74 -5.64
CA GLU A 37 7.49 1.18 -5.67
C GLU A 37 8.31 1.71 -6.86
N ARG A 38 7.69 1.84 -8.03
CA ARG A 38 8.36 2.44 -9.20
C ARG A 38 8.72 3.91 -8.95
N HIS A 39 7.83 4.68 -8.32
CA HIS A 39 8.12 6.09 -8.00
C HIS A 39 9.23 6.21 -6.96
N ILE A 40 9.22 5.35 -5.93
CA ILE A 40 10.29 5.28 -4.92
C ILE A 40 11.64 4.98 -5.59
N HIS A 41 11.70 3.99 -6.48
CA HIS A 41 12.94 3.63 -7.16
C HIS A 41 13.51 4.76 -8.02
N VAL A 42 12.68 5.64 -8.59
CA VAL A 42 13.18 6.83 -9.31
C VAL A 42 14.03 7.72 -8.38
N PHE A 43 13.63 7.88 -7.11
CA PHE A 43 14.38 8.65 -6.14
C PHE A 43 15.61 7.89 -5.63
N GLU A 44 15.46 6.61 -5.30
CA GLU A 44 16.57 5.77 -4.84
C GLU A 44 17.69 5.70 -5.90
N ASP A 45 17.33 5.55 -7.17
CA ASP A 45 18.29 5.54 -8.28
C ASP A 45 18.90 6.92 -8.52
N ARG A 46 18.14 8.00 -8.33
CA ARG A 46 18.66 9.37 -8.53
C ARG A 46 19.68 9.75 -7.46
N TYR A 47 19.38 9.44 -6.20
CA TYR A 47 20.19 9.83 -5.05
C TYR A 47 21.18 8.73 -4.61
N GLN A 48 21.08 7.54 -5.19
CA GLN A 48 21.92 6.37 -4.87
C GLN A 48 21.88 6.01 -3.38
N VAL A 49 20.72 6.20 -2.75
CA VAL A 49 20.47 5.86 -1.34
C VAL A 49 19.14 5.12 -1.21
N SER A 50 19.08 4.19 -0.26
CA SER A 50 17.81 3.52 0.08
C SER A 50 16.85 4.48 0.76
N SER A 51 15.55 4.24 0.61
CA SER A 51 14.50 5.00 1.30
C SER A 51 14.63 5.03 2.83
N ASP A 52 15.20 3.99 3.45
CA ASP A 52 15.44 3.95 4.91
C ASP A 52 16.52 4.96 5.34
N ILE A 53 17.56 5.13 4.52
CA ILE A 53 18.62 6.14 4.74
C ILE A 53 18.05 7.53 4.51
N PHE A 54 17.32 7.72 3.41
CA PHE A 54 16.63 8.98 3.13
C PHE A 54 15.78 9.45 4.32
N LEU A 55 14.90 8.61 4.86
CA LEU A 55 14.04 8.98 6.00
C LEU A 55 14.81 9.30 7.29
N ARG A 56 16.01 8.73 7.47
CA ARG A 56 16.80 8.89 8.70
C ARG A 56 17.76 10.07 8.64
N GLU A 57 18.34 10.33 7.48
CA GLU A 57 19.55 11.14 7.35
C GLU A 57 19.39 12.37 6.45
N TYR A 58 18.39 12.39 5.56
CA TYR A 58 18.22 13.50 4.62
C TYR A 58 17.26 14.55 5.19
N SER A 59 17.52 15.82 4.87
CA SER A 59 16.53 16.89 4.92
C SER A 59 16.16 17.34 3.50
N ALA A 60 15.22 18.28 3.39
CA ALA A 60 14.81 18.82 2.11
C ALA A 60 15.99 19.46 1.35
N GLU A 61 16.89 20.13 2.08
CA GLU A 61 18.05 20.83 1.54
C GLU A 61 19.08 19.91 0.86
N ASP A 62 19.03 18.61 1.14
CA ASP A 62 19.86 17.60 0.48
C ASP A 62 19.32 17.17 -0.90
N LEU A 63 18.10 17.60 -1.27
CA LEU A 63 17.43 17.24 -2.52
C LEU A 63 17.45 18.40 -3.52
N ALA A 64 17.51 18.04 -4.81
CA ALA A 64 17.65 19.00 -5.90
C ALA A 64 16.46 19.98 -6.02
N ASP A 65 15.24 19.53 -5.71
CA ASP A 65 14.02 20.36 -5.69
C ASP A 65 13.52 20.61 -4.26
N GLY A 66 14.41 20.48 -3.27
CA GLY A 66 14.12 20.82 -1.89
C GLY A 66 12.92 20.07 -1.31
N ASP A 67 12.03 20.86 -0.71
CA ASP A 67 10.81 20.39 -0.05
C ASP A 67 9.89 19.60 -0.99
N GLN A 68 9.86 19.94 -2.28
CA GLN A 68 8.95 19.31 -3.23
C GLN A 68 9.28 17.84 -3.40
N GLU A 69 10.55 17.51 -3.64
CA GLU A 69 10.97 16.11 -3.75
C GLU A 69 10.90 15.38 -2.41
N TYR A 70 11.22 16.06 -1.30
CA TYR A 70 11.15 15.45 0.02
C TYR A 70 9.73 14.99 0.33
N VAL A 71 8.75 15.87 0.14
CA VAL A 71 7.33 15.58 0.39
C VAL A 71 6.83 14.48 -0.54
N VAL A 72 7.23 14.48 -1.82
CA VAL A 72 6.83 13.44 -2.76
C VAL A 72 7.40 12.08 -2.35
N TRP A 73 8.71 11.97 -2.10
CA TRP A 73 9.31 10.69 -1.76
C TRP A 73 8.81 10.15 -0.42
N ALA A 74 8.79 10.99 0.63
CA ALA A 74 8.21 10.60 1.92
C ALA A 74 6.72 10.24 1.79
N GLY A 75 5.98 10.94 0.92
CA GLY A 75 4.59 10.65 0.60
C GLY A 75 4.39 9.26 -0.01
N GLU A 76 5.21 8.90 -0.99
CA GLU A 76 5.19 7.58 -1.63
C GLU A 76 5.51 6.47 -0.63
N LEU A 77 6.49 6.67 0.27
CA LEU A 77 6.81 5.70 1.32
C LEU A 77 5.63 5.47 2.28
N ASN A 78 5.01 6.56 2.75
CA ASN A 78 3.82 6.48 3.59
C ASN A 78 2.64 5.81 2.87
N LEU A 79 2.46 6.08 1.58
CA LEU A 79 1.41 5.47 0.77
C LEU A 79 1.64 3.96 0.62
N ARG A 80 2.87 3.53 0.33
CA ARG A 80 3.25 2.11 0.25
C ARG A 80 2.88 1.37 1.53
N ASP A 81 3.26 1.92 2.68
CA ASP A 81 3.06 1.28 3.97
C ASP A 81 1.57 1.19 4.34
N ARG A 82 0.80 2.24 4.01
CA ARG A 82 -0.66 2.23 4.16
C ARG A 82 -1.31 1.17 3.28
N ILE A 83 -0.94 1.08 2.00
CA ILE A 83 -1.48 0.07 1.09
C ILE A 83 -1.12 -1.34 1.58
N ALA A 84 0.11 -1.57 2.02
CA ALA A 84 0.56 -2.85 2.56
C ALA A 84 -0.28 -3.28 3.78
N SER A 85 -0.57 -2.34 4.69
CA SER A 85 -1.44 -2.59 5.85
C SER A 85 -2.88 -2.94 5.45
N GLN A 86 -3.43 -2.25 4.43
CA GLN A 86 -4.77 -2.54 3.91
C GLN A 86 -4.81 -3.93 3.25
N LEU A 87 -3.83 -4.26 2.41
CA LEU A 87 -3.72 -5.59 1.79
C LEU A 87 -3.64 -6.71 2.82
N LYS A 88 -2.83 -6.51 3.88
CA LYS A 88 -2.73 -7.49 4.97
C LYS A 88 -4.08 -7.74 5.62
N THR A 89 -4.86 -6.67 5.84
CA THR A 89 -6.21 -6.79 6.41
C THR A 89 -7.14 -7.57 5.49
N LEU A 90 -7.21 -7.20 4.21
CA LEU A 90 -8.13 -7.82 3.25
C LEU A 90 -7.79 -9.28 2.96
N LYS A 91 -6.51 -9.61 2.80
CA LYS A 91 -6.04 -10.99 2.59
C LYS A 91 -6.23 -11.88 3.82
N GLY A 92 -6.42 -11.28 4.99
CA GLY A 92 -6.70 -11.99 6.25
C GLY A 92 -8.17 -12.28 6.51
N ILE A 93 -9.09 -11.80 5.66
CA ILE A 93 -10.53 -12.02 5.83
C ILE A 93 -10.86 -13.51 5.65
N GLN A 94 -11.59 -14.07 6.60
CA GLN A 94 -12.10 -15.43 6.53
C GLN A 94 -13.58 -15.41 6.17
N TYR A 95 -13.99 -16.36 5.32
CA TYR A 95 -15.37 -16.51 4.90
C TYR A 95 -15.91 -17.79 5.53
N ALA A 96 -17.01 -17.67 6.27
CA ALA A 96 -17.73 -18.83 6.79
C ALA A 96 -18.95 -19.09 5.92
N ALA A 97 -19.17 -20.38 5.63
CA ALA A 97 -20.39 -20.89 5.03
C ALA A 97 -21.45 -21.15 6.10
#